data_AF-A0A2H9N873-F1
#
_entry.id   AF-A0A2H9N873-F1
#
_cell.length_a   1.000
_cell.length_b   1.000
_cell.length_c   1.000
_cell.angle_alpha   90.00
_cell.angle_beta   90.00
_cell.angle_gamma   90.00
#
_symmetry.space_group_name_H-M   'P 1'
#
loop_
_entity.id
_entity.type
_entity.pdbx_description
1 polymer ?
#
loop_
_entity_poly.entity_id
_entity_poly.type
_entity_poly.pdbx_seq_one_letter_code
_entity_poly.pdbx_strand_id
1 'polypeptide(L)'
;MNGVIKTMQRKRLVFPFSAIVGLDKLKLAILINAINPKIGGLLIRGPKGSGKSSIVRALADILPKIKVVKDCPFNCSPYDPSNMCPKCSER
;
A
#
# COMPACT_ATOMS: atom_id res chain seq x y z
N MET A 1 -36.61 -10.35 -5.71
CA MET A 1 -35.36 -10.85 -6.32
C MET A 1 -34.42 -9.67 -6.49
N ASN A 2 -33.29 -9.66 -5.79
CA ASN A 2 -32.03 -9.00 -6.18
C ASN A 2 -31.04 -9.26 -5.05
N GLY A 3 -30.43 -10.45 -5.13
CA GLY A 3 -29.39 -10.89 -4.22
C GLY A 3 -28.21 -9.94 -4.33
N VAL A 4 -27.91 -9.27 -3.23
CA VAL A 4 -26.65 -8.57 -3.04
C VAL A 4 -25.56 -9.65 -3.04
N ILE A 5 -24.98 -9.92 -4.21
CA ILE A 5 -23.72 -10.66 -4.30
C ILE A 5 -22.66 -9.74 -3.69
N LYS A 6 -22.53 -9.77 -2.35
CA LYS A 6 -21.31 -9.35 -1.68
C LYS A 6 -20.23 -10.21 -2.28
N THR A 7 -19.46 -9.66 -3.23
CA THR A 7 -18.23 -10.29 -3.68
C THR A 7 -17.43 -10.61 -2.43
N MET A 8 -17.29 -11.90 -2.14
CA MET A 8 -16.49 -12.42 -1.05
C MET A 8 -15.06 -11.96 -1.33
N GLN A 9 -14.69 -10.78 -0.83
CA GLN A 9 -13.33 -10.27 -0.89
C GLN A 9 -12.49 -11.31 -0.17
N ARG A 10 -11.81 -12.16 -0.94
CA ARG A 10 -10.90 -13.17 -0.42
C ARG A 10 -9.81 -12.39 0.30
N LYS A 11 -9.92 -12.27 1.64
CA LYS A 11 -8.99 -11.53 2.47
C LYS A 11 -7.63 -12.18 2.24
N ARG A 12 -6.79 -11.52 1.44
CA ARG A 12 -5.50 -12.07 1.04
C ARG A 12 -4.71 -12.17 2.34
N LEU A 13 -4.42 -13.39 2.79
CA LEU A 13 -3.68 -13.60 4.03
C LEU A 13 -2.29 -13.00 3.87
N VAL A 14 -2.02 -11.91 4.59
CA VAL A 14 -0.72 -11.25 4.65
C VAL A 14 -0.06 -11.66 5.96
N PHE A 15 1.23 -11.98 5.90
CA PHE A 15 1.98 -12.31 7.10
C PHE A 15 2.18 -11.06 7.97
N PRO A 16 1.97 -11.10 9.30
CA PRO A 16 2.03 -9.91 10.14
C PRO A 16 3.39 -9.23 10.13
N PHE A 17 3.41 -7.90 10.05
CA PHE A 17 4.65 -7.11 9.97
C PHE A 17 5.58 -7.34 11.16
N SER A 18 5.01 -7.35 12.37
CA SER A 18 5.75 -7.56 13.62
C SER A 18 6.31 -8.98 13.79
N ALA A 19 5.71 -9.98 13.12
CA ALA A 19 6.15 -11.37 13.21
C ALA A 19 7.34 -11.68 12.28
N ILE A 20 7.75 -10.76 11.41
CA ILE A 20 8.89 -10.96 10.50
C ILE A 20 10.18 -10.83 11.30
N VAL A 21 10.99 -11.88 11.33
CA VAL A 21 12.29 -11.88 12.02
C VAL A 21 13.39 -11.32 11.10
N GLY A 22 14.30 -10.53 11.69
CA GLY A 22 15.39 -9.86 10.96
C GLY A 22 14.90 -8.73 10.05
N LEU A 23 15.68 -8.43 9.00
CA LEU A 23 15.44 -7.33 8.05
C LEU A 23 15.35 -5.95 8.73
N ASP A 24 16.04 -5.73 9.85
CA ASP A 24 15.82 -4.56 10.70
C ASP A 24 16.12 -3.24 9.99
N LYS A 25 17.18 -3.21 9.16
CA LYS A 25 17.47 -2.05 8.30
C LYS A 25 16.35 -1.76 7.31
N LEU A 26 15.75 -2.80 6.73
CA LEU A 26 14.65 -2.65 5.79
C LEU A 26 13.38 -2.19 6.50
N LYS A 27 13.05 -2.77 7.66
CA LYS A 27 11.94 -2.32 8.53
C LYS A 27 12.05 -0.84 8.85
N LEU A 28 13.23 -0.41 9.30
CA LEU A 28 13.48 0.99 9.62
C LEU A 28 13.28 1.88 8.39
N ALA A 29 13.88 1.52 7.25
CA ALA A 29 13.79 2.31 6.02
C ALA A 29 12.33 2.48 5.54
N ILE A 30 11.54 1.42 5.51
CA ILE A 30 10.13 1.50 5.06
C ILE A 30 9.25 2.26 6.06
N LEU A 31 9.52 2.18 7.36
CA LEU A 31 8.80 2.96 8.37
C LEU A 31 9.12 4.46 8.24
N ILE A 32 10.40 4.79 8.07
CA ILE A 32 10.83 6.16 7.82
C ILE A 32 10.16 6.72 6.56
N ASN A 33 10.10 5.94 5.47
CA ASN A 33 9.46 6.38 4.24
C ASN A 33 7.93 6.50 4.36
N ALA A 34 7.30 5.65 5.17
CA ALA A 34 5.87 5.75 5.47
C ALA A 34 5.53 7.01 6.28
N ILE A 35 6.43 7.44 7.17
CA ILE A 35 6.28 8.68 7.96
C ILE A 35 6.52 9.91 7.09
N ASN A 36 7.58 9.91 6.29
CA ASN A 36 7.94 11.03 5.43
C ASN A 36 8.17 10.60 3.97
N PRO A 37 7.13 10.60 3.13
CA PRO A 37 7.24 10.22 1.72
C PRO A 37 8.15 11.14 0.88
N LYS A 38 8.52 12.34 1.38
CA LYS A 38 9.45 13.24 0.67
C LYS A 38 10.88 12.69 0.60
N ILE A 39 11.19 11.68 1.40
CA ILE A 39 12.45 10.92 1.32
C ILE A 39 12.54 10.17 -0.04
N GLY A 40 11.38 9.88 -0.65
CA GLY A 40 11.28 9.34 -2.00
C GLY A 40 11.07 7.82 -2.00
N GLY A 41 11.89 7.11 -2.77
CA GLY A 41 11.77 5.66 -2.97
C GLY A 41 12.86 4.87 -2.24
N LEU A 42 12.59 3.59 -2.01
CA LEU A 42 13.57 2.66 -1.46
C LEU A 42 13.99 1.62 -2.50
N LEU A 43 15.29 1.53 -2.78
CA LEU A 43 15.85 0.44 -3.58
C LEU A 43 16.22 -0.73 -2.67
N ILE A 44 15.44 -1.82 -2.76
CA ILE A 44 15.63 -3.00 -1.91
C ILE A 44 16.30 -4.12 -2.72
N ARG A 45 17.57 -4.43 -2.40
CA ARG A 45 18.32 -5.55 -3.02
C ARG A 45 18.56 -6.69 -2.03
N GLY A 46 18.66 -7.91 -2.55
CA GLY A 46 19.04 -9.10 -1.77
C GLY A 46 18.60 -10.42 -2.41
N PRO A 47 19.00 -11.58 -1.86
CA PRO A 47 18.74 -12.91 -2.44
C PRO A 47 17.25 -13.25 -2.59
N LYS A 48 16.91 -14.11 -3.55
CA LYS A 48 15.54 -14.66 -3.66
C LYS A 48 15.14 -15.34 -2.33
N GLY A 49 13.88 -15.23 -1.94
CA GLY A 49 13.37 -15.84 -0.70
C GLY A 49 13.61 -15.03 0.58
N SER A 50 14.33 -13.90 0.53
CA SER A 50 14.65 -13.09 1.73
C SER A 50 13.49 -12.24 2.29
N GLY A 51 12.24 -12.49 1.92
CA GLY A 51 11.07 -11.78 2.47
C GLY A 51 10.86 -10.32 2.06
N LYS A 52 11.64 -9.75 1.12
CA LYS A 52 11.56 -8.32 0.68
C LYS A 52 10.14 -7.88 0.29
N SER A 53 9.47 -8.62 -0.57
CA SER A 53 8.10 -8.26 -0.98
C SER A 53 7.06 -8.61 0.08
N SER A 54 7.36 -9.58 0.96
CA SER A 54 6.47 -9.96 2.06
C SER A 54 6.38 -8.86 3.10
N ILE A 55 7.51 -8.26 3.49
CA ILE A 55 7.54 -7.17 4.48
C ILE A 55 6.87 -5.89 3.99
N VAL A 56 7.01 -5.55 2.70
CA VAL A 56 6.32 -4.40 2.09
C VAL A 56 4.80 -4.60 2.09
N ARG A 57 4.33 -5.81 1.77
CA ARG A 57 2.89 -6.14 1.83
C ARG A 57 2.37 -6.13 3.27
N ALA A 58 3.16 -6.64 4.21
CA ALA A 58 2.83 -6.64 5.63
C ALA A 58 2.68 -5.21 6.18
N LEU A 59 3.55 -4.28 5.74
CA LEU A 59 3.40 -2.86 6.08
C LEU A 59 2.13 -2.27 5.47
N ALA A 60 1.83 -2.55 4.20
CA ALA A 60 0.62 -2.03 3.56
C ALA A 60 -0.68 -2.49 4.24
N ASP A 61 -0.70 -3.68 4.84
CA ASP A 61 -1.86 -4.23 5.56
C ASP A 61 -2.13 -3.53 6.90
N ILE A 62 -1.08 -2.97 7.55
CA ILE A 62 -1.23 -2.25 8.83
C ILE A 62 -1.52 -0.75 8.64
N LEU A 63 -1.28 -0.20 7.45
CA LEU A 63 -1.52 1.22 7.19
C LEU A 63 -3.02 1.52 7.08
N PRO A 64 -3.46 2.73 7.49
CA PRO A 64 -4.84 3.15 7.33
C PRO A 64 -5.27 3.12 5.86
N LYS A 65 -6.54 2.79 5.63
CA LYS A 65 -7.12 2.94 4.29
C LYS A 65 -7.14 4.41 3.90
N ILE A 66 -6.73 4.69 2.68
CA ILE A 66 -6.81 6.02 2.09
C ILE A 66 -8.14 6.20 1.34
N LYS A 67 -8.63 7.44 1.29
CA LYS A 67 -9.76 7.80 0.44
C LYS A 67 -9.26 8.08 -0.96
N VAL A 68 -9.90 7.47 -1.95
CA VAL A 68 -9.52 7.56 -3.36
C VAL A 68 -10.74 7.85 -4.22
N VAL A 69 -10.55 8.53 -5.35
CA VAL A 69 -11.59 8.67 -6.37
C VAL A 69 -11.98 7.28 -6.87
N LYS A 70 -13.29 7.01 -6.93
CA LYS A 70 -13.83 5.71 -7.33
C LYS A 70 -13.33 5.32 -8.73
N ASP A 71 -12.87 4.08 -8.84
CA ASP A 71 -12.35 3.45 -10.07
C ASP A 71 -11.11 4.15 -10.67
N CYS A 72 -10.39 4.97 -9.90
CA CYS A 72 -9.13 5.58 -10.33
C CYS A 72 -7.95 4.58 -10.17
N PRO A 73 -7.24 4.22 -11.26
CA PRO A 73 -6.10 3.29 -11.17
C PRO A 73 -4.88 3.90 -10.46
N PHE A 74 -4.84 5.22 -10.30
CA PHE A 74 -3.74 5.96 -9.69
C PHE A 74 -4.00 6.34 -8.23
N ASN A 75 -5.15 5.93 -7.66
CA ASN A 75 -5.53 6.26 -6.28
C ASN A 75 -5.53 7.78 -5.99
N CYS A 76 -5.95 8.61 -6.94
CA CYS A 76 -6.02 10.06 -6.74
C CYS A 76 -6.86 10.42 -5.52
N SER A 77 -6.40 11.40 -4.74
CA SER A 77 -7.12 11.94 -3.60
C SER A 77 -8.34 12.73 -4.06
N PRO A 78 -9.54 12.51 -3.48
CA PRO A 78 -10.71 13.33 -3.79
C PRO A 78 -10.66 14.73 -3.18
N TYR A 79 -9.67 15.02 -2.33
CA TYR A 79 -9.54 16.32 -1.62
C TYR A 79 -8.34 17.14 -2.07
N ASP A 80 -7.53 16.63 -2.99
CA ASP A 80 -6.35 17.33 -3.51
C ASP A 80 -6.40 17.38 -5.04
N PRO A 81 -7.06 18.41 -5.60
CA PRO A 81 -7.15 18.60 -7.06
C PRO A 81 -5.78 18.83 -7.72
N SER A 82 -4.78 19.30 -6.97
CA SER A 82 -3.46 19.62 -7.53
C SER A 82 -2.66 18.39 -7.97
N ASN A 83 -3.05 17.20 -7.48
CA ASN A 83 -2.37 15.94 -7.72
C ASN A 83 -3.31 14.86 -8.30
N MET A 84 -4.29 15.29 -9.10
CA MET A 84 -5.20 14.39 -9.81
C MET A 84 -4.66 14.01 -11.19
N CYS A 85 -4.99 12.80 -11.65
CA CYS A 85 -4.77 12.42 -13.04
C CYS A 85 -5.77 13.13 -13.96
N PRO A 86 -5.51 13.22 -15.28
CA PRO A 86 -6.38 13.95 -16.22
C PRO A 86 -7.86 13.52 -16.17
N LYS A 87 -8.10 12.22 -16.01
CA LYS A 87 -9.47 11.67 -15.91
C LYS A 87 -10.21 12.07 -14.63
N CYS A 88 -9.49 12.32 -13.54
CA CYS A 88 -10.09 12.72 -12.27
C CYS A 88 -10.26 14.23 -12.18
N SER A 89 -9.40 15.01 -12.84
CA SER A 89 -9.53 16.48 -12.87
C SER A 89 -10.71 16.97 -13.70
N GLU A 90 -11.20 16.17 -14.65
CA GLU A 90 -12.36 16.49 -15.50
C GLU A 90 -13.71 16.07 -14.88
N ARG A 91 -13.71 15.34 -13.76
CA ARG A 91 -14.92 14.86 -13.06
C ARG A 91 -15.33 15.82 -11.95
#